data_AF-A0A857L525-F1
#
_entry.id   AF-A0A857L525-F1
#
_cell.length_a   1.000
_cell.length_b   1.000
_cell.length_c   1.000
_cell.angle_alpha   90.00
_cell.angle_beta   90.00
_cell.angle_gamma   90.00
#
_symmetry.space_group_name_H-M   'P 1'
#
loop_
_entity.id
_entity.type
_entity.pdbx_description
1 polymer ?
#
loop_
_entity_poly.entity_id
_entity_poly.type
_entity_poly.pdbx_seq_one_letter_code
_entity_poly.pdbx_strand_id
1 'polypeptide(L)'
;MKFEPLSGGKGCSLLSAVPGPDLAAAGYTETEYAASGSVEGLTPDGPVAAADFTTRVLVRRPADDVAFNGTVVVEWLNVSSGNDAPAEYTYVAPELVRGGYAWVGVSAQFTGVEGGSGSVGIGGDSLATKDPDRYGTLHHPGDAYCHNMFAAIADAVRTADPLAGLTVEKVLAVGESQSAMALTTYVNTFAAAHGVFDGFLIHSRALAGLPLGPVGAGVDVTDTFRGAATPIHAGVRVPVFTVQTETDLLTNFRYHRARQPDSDLVRTWEVAGSAHADLHQVGPFEEYLGCSDPVNRGQQRFVLRAALRHLNTWVREGTAPPVAAPLSVGTTLLGQETTEPFFDVDDLGNVVGGVRTPCVEAPTQVLSGIVPDAISRICMLFGSTAPIPDDALLARYGTREAYLATYRSHTDAAIAAGFALLDDLDELLADARPDLIPE
;
A
#
# COMPACT_ATOMS: atom_id res chain seq x y z
N MET A 1 26.23 -8.79 2.08
CA MET A 1 25.60 -7.48 2.31
C MET A 1 26.30 -6.81 3.49
N LYS A 2 26.50 -5.49 3.44
CA LYS A 2 27.01 -4.69 4.56
C LYS A 2 25.97 -3.62 4.92
N PHE A 3 25.69 -3.42 6.20
CA PHE A 3 24.85 -2.34 6.70
C PHE A 3 25.71 -1.38 7.52
N GLU A 4 25.69 -0.10 7.17
CA GLU A 4 26.37 0.96 7.90
C GLU A 4 25.37 2.03 8.33
N PRO A 5 25.26 2.37 9.62
CA PRO A 5 24.33 3.41 10.06
C PRO A 5 24.60 4.75 9.37
N LEU A 6 23.57 5.36 8.80
CA LEU A 6 23.59 6.73 8.30
C LEU A 6 23.33 7.68 9.48
N SER A 7 24.29 8.57 9.72
CA SER A 7 24.24 9.54 10.81
C SER A 7 24.67 10.92 10.34
N GLY A 8 24.37 11.96 11.11
CA GLY A 8 24.67 13.36 10.74
C GLY A 8 23.74 13.95 9.69
N GLY A 9 24.15 15.08 9.10
CA GLY A 9 23.36 15.80 8.10
C GLY A 9 22.08 16.42 8.64
N LYS A 10 21.05 16.52 7.78
CA LYS A 10 19.72 17.07 8.04
C LYS A 10 18.73 16.02 8.58
N GLY A 11 19.18 14.78 8.79
CA GLY A 11 18.35 13.66 9.22
C GLY A 11 17.75 12.84 8.07
N CYS A 12 16.90 11.86 8.43
CA CYS A 12 16.27 10.96 7.47
C CYS A 12 15.37 11.74 6.48
N SER A 13 15.61 11.56 5.19
CA SER A 13 14.88 12.23 4.10
C SER A 13 13.87 11.27 3.48
N LEU A 14 12.75 11.04 4.17
CA LEU A 14 11.68 10.14 3.75
C LEU A 14 10.36 10.91 3.66
N LEU A 15 9.64 10.82 2.54
CA LEU A 15 8.43 11.60 2.32
C LEU A 15 7.25 11.00 3.10
N SER A 16 6.67 11.77 4.02
CA SER A 16 5.42 11.43 4.71
C SER A 16 4.62 12.72 4.97
N ALA A 17 3.32 12.69 4.70
CA ALA A 17 2.44 13.83 4.97
C ALA A 17 1.81 13.77 6.37
N VAL A 18 1.71 12.58 6.96
CA VAL A 18 1.18 12.36 8.30
C VAL A 18 2.27 11.85 9.26
N PRO A 19 2.21 12.23 10.54
CA PRO A 19 3.10 11.66 11.54
C PRO A 19 2.74 10.19 11.77
N GLY A 20 3.77 9.35 11.94
CA GLY A 20 3.61 7.99 12.44
C GLY A 20 3.36 7.96 13.96
N PRO A 21 3.17 6.76 14.53
CA PRO A 21 3.13 6.57 15.99
C PRO A 21 4.43 7.04 16.65
N ASP A 22 4.35 7.44 17.92
CA ASP A 22 5.53 7.75 18.74
C ASP A 22 6.30 6.45 19.03
N LEU A 23 7.34 6.21 18.22
CA LEU A 23 8.17 5.00 18.32
C LEU A 23 8.86 4.90 19.69
N ALA A 24 9.40 6.00 20.21
CA ALA A 24 10.13 5.96 21.47
C ALA A 24 9.19 5.63 22.64
N ALA A 25 7.99 6.23 22.67
CA ALA A 25 6.97 5.92 23.67
C ALA A 25 6.47 4.47 23.56
N ALA A 26 6.46 3.91 22.35
CA ALA A 26 6.10 2.51 22.11
C ALA A 26 7.25 1.51 22.34
N GLY A 27 8.44 1.97 22.77
CA GLY A 27 9.60 1.10 22.97
C GLY A 27 10.24 0.62 21.67
N TYR A 28 10.13 1.39 20.59
CA TYR A 28 10.73 1.15 19.28
C TYR A 28 11.94 2.03 19.02
N THR A 29 12.85 1.54 18.18
CA THR A 29 13.98 2.29 17.64
C THR A 29 13.84 2.46 16.14
N GLU A 30 14.27 3.61 15.63
CA GLU A 30 14.44 3.86 14.20
C GLU A 30 15.94 4.03 13.88
N THR A 31 16.43 3.37 12.84
CA THR A 31 17.81 3.55 12.35
C THR A 31 17.84 3.44 10.85
N GLU A 32 18.47 4.42 10.21
CA GLU A 32 18.71 4.45 8.78
C GLU A 32 20.10 3.89 8.48
N TYR A 33 20.23 3.09 7.43
CA TYR A 33 21.47 2.42 7.03
C TYR A 33 21.75 2.63 5.54
N ALA A 34 23.04 2.71 5.20
CA ALA A 34 23.53 2.38 3.87
C ALA A 34 23.72 0.87 3.79
N ALA A 35 23.00 0.23 2.87
CA ALA A 35 23.12 -1.18 2.55
C ALA A 35 23.91 -1.35 1.25
N SER A 36 25.07 -2.00 1.32
CA SER A 36 25.95 -2.21 0.17
C SER A 36 26.12 -3.68 -0.17
N GLY A 37 26.12 -3.97 -1.47
CA GLY A 37 26.29 -5.30 -2.02
C GLY A 37 26.53 -5.28 -3.52
N SER A 38 26.54 -6.47 -4.11
CA SER A 38 26.64 -6.67 -5.56
C SER A 38 25.61 -7.72 -5.96
N VAL A 39 24.82 -7.44 -7.00
CA VAL A 39 23.79 -8.37 -7.51
C VAL A 39 23.79 -8.36 -9.03
N GLU A 40 23.45 -9.50 -9.63
CA GLU A 40 23.13 -9.59 -11.05
C GLU A 40 21.85 -8.79 -11.37
N GLY A 41 21.70 -8.37 -12.63
CA GLY A 41 20.50 -7.67 -13.09
C GLY A 41 19.75 -8.48 -14.14
N LEU A 42 18.52 -8.06 -14.42
CA LEU A 42 17.68 -8.62 -15.46
C LEU A 42 17.00 -7.49 -16.24
N THR A 43 17.21 -7.44 -17.55
CA THR A 43 16.52 -6.53 -18.48
C THR A 43 15.55 -7.34 -19.36
N PRO A 44 14.70 -6.67 -20.17
CA PRO A 44 13.89 -7.37 -21.17
C PRO A 44 14.68 -8.21 -22.18
N ASP A 45 15.95 -7.85 -22.43
CA ASP A 45 16.84 -8.55 -23.36
C ASP A 45 17.57 -9.74 -22.71
N GLY A 46 17.49 -9.87 -21.38
CA GLY A 46 18.05 -10.97 -20.62
C GLY A 46 18.89 -10.54 -19.42
N PRO A 47 19.62 -11.49 -18.81
CA PRO A 47 20.47 -11.22 -17.66
C PRO A 47 21.60 -10.25 -18.00
N VAL A 48 21.94 -9.38 -17.05
CA VAL A 48 23.10 -8.48 -17.13
C VAL A 48 24.05 -8.75 -15.97
N ALA A 49 25.34 -8.47 -16.20
CA ALA A 49 26.40 -8.75 -15.24
C ALA A 49 26.16 -8.04 -13.89
N ALA A 50 26.73 -8.60 -12.83
CA ALA A 50 26.60 -8.02 -11.49
C ALA A 50 27.14 -6.59 -11.42
N ALA A 51 26.44 -5.75 -10.66
CA ALA A 51 26.84 -4.39 -10.37
C ALA A 51 26.79 -4.12 -8.86
N ASP A 52 27.74 -3.31 -8.39
CA ASP A 52 27.78 -2.86 -7.01
C ASP A 52 26.74 -1.75 -6.78
N PHE A 53 26.12 -1.79 -5.61
CA PHE A 53 25.16 -0.78 -5.16
C PHE A 53 25.42 -0.40 -3.71
N THR A 54 25.01 0.81 -3.36
CA THR A 54 24.85 1.26 -1.98
C THR A 54 23.52 2.01 -1.92
N THR A 55 22.51 1.39 -1.32
CA THR A 55 21.18 1.99 -1.21
C THR A 55 20.81 2.27 0.24
N ARG A 56 19.72 3.00 0.47
CA ARG A 56 19.18 3.25 1.80
C ARG A 56 18.25 2.12 2.25
N VAL A 57 18.35 1.80 3.54
CA VAL A 57 17.41 0.97 4.28
C VAL A 57 17.02 1.68 5.59
N LEU A 58 15.73 1.83 5.86
CA LEU A 58 15.23 2.36 7.14
C LEU A 58 14.64 1.23 7.97
N VAL A 59 15.11 1.05 9.19
CA VAL A 59 14.65 -0.01 10.10
C VAL A 59 13.91 0.63 11.27
N ARG A 60 12.68 0.16 11.51
CA ARG A 60 11.89 0.44 12.71
C ARG A 60 11.61 -0.88 13.41
N ARG A 61 12.02 -1.03 14.67
CA ARG A 61 11.87 -2.31 15.38
C ARG A 61 11.61 -2.10 16.88
N PRO A 62 11.04 -3.09 17.58
CA PRO A 62 11.07 -3.13 19.03
C PRO A 62 12.50 -3.02 19.56
N ALA A 63 12.70 -2.27 20.64
CA ALA A 63 14.00 -2.09 21.28
C ALA A 63 14.49 -3.38 21.95
N ASP A 64 13.57 -4.20 22.44
CA ASP A 64 13.79 -5.46 23.15
C ASP A 64 13.19 -6.64 22.34
N ASP A 65 13.92 -7.77 22.30
CA ASP A 65 13.52 -8.98 21.58
C ASP A 65 12.24 -9.60 22.15
N VAL A 66 11.97 -9.44 23.46
CA VAL A 66 10.72 -9.96 24.06
C VAL A 66 9.47 -9.25 23.56
N ALA A 67 9.60 -8.07 22.97
CA ALA A 67 8.50 -7.31 22.38
C ALA A 67 8.39 -7.56 20.86
N PHE A 68 9.31 -8.32 20.27
CA PHE A 68 9.28 -8.68 18.86
C PHE A 68 8.47 -9.95 18.63
N ASN A 69 7.58 -9.92 17.64
CA ASN A 69 6.68 -11.03 17.31
C ASN A 69 7.30 -12.06 16.34
N GLY A 70 8.57 -11.91 15.98
CA GLY A 70 9.27 -12.76 15.02
C GLY A 70 9.08 -12.39 13.56
N THR A 71 8.22 -11.41 13.22
CA THR A 71 7.90 -11.05 11.83
C THR A 71 8.50 -9.70 11.43
N VAL A 72 9.32 -9.73 10.38
CA VAL A 72 9.81 -8.52 9.69
C VAL A 72 8.91 -8.22 8.50
N VAL A 73 8.50 -6.97 8.36
CA VAL A 73 7.72 -6.45 7.23
C VAL A 73 8.62 -5.56 6.40
N VAL A 74 9.01 -6.03 5.22
CA VAL A 74 9.91 -5.33 4.31
C VAL A 74 9.08 -4.59 3.28
N GLU A 75 9.10 -3.26 3.33
CA GLU A 75 8.40 -2.41 2.39
C GLU A 75 9.30 -2.03 1.23
N TRP A 76 8.82 -2.26 0.01
CA TRP A 76 9.37 -1.64 -1.18
C TRP A 76 8.92 -0.17 -1.19
N LEU A 77 9.83 0.76 -0.90
CA LEU A 77 9.48 2.18 -0.82
C LEU A 77 9.01 2.70 -2.18
N ASN A 78 7.93 3.48 -2.15
CA ASN A 78 7.26 3.96 -3.35
C ASN A 78 7.95 5.21 -3.89
N VAL A 79 8.24 5.25 -5.19
CA VAL A 79 8.95 6.36 -5.85
C VAL A 79 8.06 7.19 -6.79
N SER A 80 6.75 7.03 -6.74
CA SER A 80 5.80 7.65 -7.68
C SER A 80 5.85 9.18 -7.68
N SER A 81 6.23 9.82 -6.56
CA SER A 81 6.48 11.26 -6.38
C SER A 81 7.90 11.71 -6.74
N GLY A 82 8.73 10.83 -7.30
CA GLY A 82 10.14 11.09 -7.60
C GLY A 82 11.06 10.97 -6.39
N ASN A 83 10.53 10.53 -5.25
CA ASN A 83 11.23 10.33 -3.98
C ASN A 83 10.60 9.14 -3.27
N ASP A 84 11.36 8.44 -2.43
CA ASP A 84 10.79 7.39 -1.60
C ASP A 84 9.75 7.92 -0.60
N ALA A 85 8.64 7.21 -0.56
CA ALA A 85 7.58 7.33 0.44
C ALA A 85 7.25 5.93 0.99
N PRO A 86 7.03 5.78 2.31
CA PRO A 86 6.63 4.54 2.94
C PRO A 86 5.09 4.47 2.95
N ALA A 87 4.51 4.44 1.75
CA ALA A 87 3.06 4.55 1.56
C ALA A 87 2.28 3.45 2.31
N GLU A 88 2.79 2.22 2.34
CA GLU A 88 2.13 1.14 3.08
C GLU A 88 2.28 1.34 4.59
N TYR A 89 3.48 1.67 5.08
CA TYR A 89 3.72 1.96 6.50
C TYR A 89 2.71 2.99 7.03
N THR A 90 2.42 4.06 6.29
CA THR A 90 1.45 5.09 6.71
C THR A 90 0.09 4.50 7.07
N TYR A 91 -0.39 3.47 6.36
CA TYR A 91 -1.64 2.80 6.68
C TYR A 91 -1.51 1.82 7.87
N VAL A 92 -0.42 1.04 7.90
CA VAL A 92 -0.29 -0.12 8.80
C VAL A 92 0.57 0.12 10.05
N ALA A 93 1.17 1.31 10.22
CA ALA A 93 2.07 1.61 11.33
C ALA A 93 1.48 1.32 12.73
N PRO A 94 0.20 1.63 13.02
CA PRO A 94 -0.39 1.28 14.31
C PRO A 94 -0.44 -0.24 14.53
N GLU A 95 -0.69 -1.02 13.49
CA GLU A 95 -0.65 -2.49 13.55
C GLU A 95 0.77 -3.01 13.77
N LEU A 96 1.73 -2.47 13.01
CA LEU A 96 3.14 -2.85 13.13
C LEU A 96 3.65 -2.66 14.57
N VAL A 97 3.36 -1.49 15.16
CA VAL A 97 3.82 -1.14 16.50
C VAL A 97 3.10 -1.94 17.58
N ARG A 98 1.76 -2.01 17.56
CA ARG A 98 1.01 -2.75 18.59
C ARG A 98 1.25 -4.26 18.53
N GLY A 99 1.48 -4.79 17.32
CA GLY A 99 1.69 -6.20 17.08
C GLY A 99 3.13 -6.67 17.32
N GLY A 100 4.08 -5.76 17.60
CA GLY A 100 5.47 -6.14 17.85
C GLY A 100 6.25 -6.49 16.58
N TYR A 101 5.87 -5.98 15.42
CA TYR A 101 6.58 -6.23 14.16
C TYR A 101 7.85 -5.38 14.06
N ALA A 102 8.84 -5.86 13.32
CA ALA A 102 9.89 -5.02 12.78
C ALA A 102 9.52 -4.61 11.35
N TRP A 103 9.80 -3.37 10.96
CA TRP A 103 9.58 -2.85 9.62
C TRP A 103 10.88 -2.39 8.99
N VAL A 104 11.06 -2.69 7.71
CA VAL A 104 12.26 -2.37 6.93
C VAL A 104 11.84 -1.73 5.61
N GLY A 105 11.99 -0.42 5.49
CA GLY A 105 11.78 0.29 4.22
C GLY A 105 13.03 0.24 3.36
N VAL A 106 12.91 -0.24 2.13
CA VAL A 106 14.03 -0.38 1.18
C VAL A 106 13.86 0.58 0.01
N SER A 107 14.87 1.42 -0.21
CA SER A 107 15.02 2.23 -1.43
C SER A 107 15.45 1.33 -2.60
N ALA A 108 14.50 0.55 -3.12
CA ALA A 108 14.79 -0.52 -4.07
C ALA A 108 14.92 -0.04 -5.53
N GLN A 109 14.32 1.09 -5.88
CA GLN A 109 14.36 1.65 -7.24
C GLN A 109 15.35 2.80 -7.36
N PHE A 110 15.89 2.97 -8.56
CA PHE A 110 16.84 4.00 -8.94
C PHE A 110 16.38 5.40 -8.53
N THR A 111 15.13 5.74 -8.84
CA THR A 111 14.54 7.06 -8.54
C THR A 111 14.55 7.39 -7.04
N GLY A 112 14.45 6.39 -6.16
CA GLY A 112 14.47 6.61 -4.70
C GLY A 112 15.82 7.11 -4.18
N VAL A 113 16.91 6.81 -4.89
CA VAL A 113 18.29 7.17 -4.53
C VAL A 113 18.82 8.32 -5.38
N GLU A 114 18.72 8.16 -6.70
CA GLU A 114 19.32 9.05 -7.70
C GLU A 114 18.40 10.20 -8.13
N GLY A 115 17.16 10.21 -7.63
CA GLY A 115 16.15 11.20 -7.98
C GLY A 115 15.63 11.02 -9.41
N GLY A 116 14.68 11.86 -9.78
CA GLY A 116 14.06 11.82 -11.09
C GLY A 116 12.65 12.40 -11.13
N SER A 117 12.06 12.38 -12.32
CA SER A 117 10.67 12.77 -12.52
C SER A 117 9.75 11.68 -11.97
N GLY A 118 8.93 12.01 -10.97
CA GLY A 118 7.87 11.14 -10.49
C GLY A 118 6.69 11.09 -11.45
N SER A 119 6.05 9.92 -11.49
CA SER A 119 4.86 9.64 -12.31
C SER A 119 3.61 10.45 -11.97
N VAL A 120 3.54 11.04 -10.76
CA VAL A 120 2.41 11.90 -10.34
C VAL A 120 2.65 13.39 -10.62
N GLY A 121 3.65 13.73 -11.44
CA GLY A 121 3.95 15.11 -11.82
C GLY A 121 4.75 15.89 -10.77
N ILE A 122 5.24 15.20 -9.74
CA ILE A 122 6.17 15.72 -8.73
C ILE A 122 7.55 15.14 -9.05
N GLY A 123 8.60 15.97 -9.03
CA GLY A 123 9.99 15.54 -9.20
C GLY A 123 10.75 15.55 -7.87
N GLY A 124 11.81 14.75 -7.79
CA GLY A 124 12.69 14.71 -6.63
C GLY A 124 14.15 14.85 -7.01
N ASP A 125 14.88 15.65 -6.24
CA ASP A 125 16.35 15.63 -6.24
C ASP A 125 16.85 14.30 -5.67
N SER A 126 18.04 13.86 -6.10
CA SER A 126 18.72 12.71 -5.50
C SER A 126 18.94 12.90 -4.00
N LEU A 127 19.04 11.79 -3.25
CA LEU A 127 19.37 11.84 -1.83
C LEU A 127 20.70 12.58 -1.60
N ALA A 128 21.71 12.28 -2.41
CA ALA A 128 23.02 12.96 -2.35
C ALA A 128 22.93 14.47 -2.61
N THR A 129 21.99 14.95 -3.43
CA THR A 129 21.78 16.39 -3.66
C THR A 129 21.13 17.06 -2.46
N LYS A 130 20.17 16.39 -1.82
CA LYS A 130 19.45 16.92 -0.65
C LYS A 130 20.36 17.06 0.57
N ASP A 131 21.23 16.06 0.78
CA ASP A 131 22.16 16.01 1.89
C ASP A 131 23.41 15.21 1.51
N PRO A 132 24.43 15.87 0.91
CA PRO A 132 25.66 15.22 0.46
C PRO A 132 26.45 14.56 1.59
N ASP A 133 26.43 15.15 2.79
CA ASP A 133 27.18 14.64 3.93
C ASP A 133 26.63 13.29 4.42
N ARG A 134 25.30 13.13 4.36
CA ARG A 134 24.62 11.91 4.79
C ARG A 134 24.51 10.86 3.68
N TYR A 135 24.25 11.26 2.45
CA TYR A 135 23.90 10.34 1.35
C TYR A 135 24.89 10.31 0.18
N GLY A 136 25.99 11.07 0.24
CA GLY A 136 26.94 11.21 -0.88
C GLY A 136 27.64 9.93 -1.30
N THR A 137 27.55 8.85 -0.51
CA THR A 137 28.10 7.52 -0.83
C THR A 137 27.06 6.55 -1.37
N LEU A 138 25.78 6.95 -1.43
CA LEU A 138 24.73 6.13 -2.03
C LEU A 138 24.90 6.11 -3.55
N HIS A 139 24.60 4.97 -4.17
CA HIS A 139 24.65 4.76 -5.61
C HIS A 139 23.72 3.61 -5.99
N HIS A 140 22.85 3.84 -6.99
CA HIS A 140 21.95 2.82 -7.53
C HIS A 140 22.28 2.49 -9.01
N PRO A 141 22.56 1.21 -9.35
CA PRO A 141 23.04 0.85 -10.69
C PRO A 141 21.94 0.80 -11.78
N GLY A 142 20.67 0.98 -11.42
CA GLY A 142 19.51 1.05 -12.32
C GLY A 142 18.42 0.04 -11.97
N ASP A 143 17.22 0.23 -12.51
CA ASP A 143 16.07 -0.64 -12.22
C ASP A 143 16.18 -2.05 -12.83
N ALA A 144 17.19 -2.32 -13.67
CA ALA A 144 17.60 -3.69 -14.02
C ALA A 144 17.98 -4.54 -12.78
N TYR A 145 18.36 -3.91 -11.67
CA TYR A 145 18.86 -4.58 -10.47
C TYR A 145 17.87 -4.55 -9.29
N CYS A 146 16.80 -3.74 -9.35
CA CYS A 146 15.95 -3.42 -8.21
C CYS A 146 15.36 -4.66 -7.50
N HIS A 147 14.88 -5.65 -8.26
CA HIS A 147 14.28 -6.86 -7.69
C HIS A 147 15.30 -7.75 -6.97
N ASN A 148 16.51 -7.89 -7.52
CA ASN A 148 17.58 -8.66 -6.91
C ASN A 148 18.18 -7.92 -5.70
N MET A 149 18.29 -6.59 -5.77
CA MET A 149 18.65 -5.75 -4.62
C MET A 149 17.66 -5.92 -3.47
N PHE A 150 16.36 -5.83 -3.76
CA PHE A 150 15.30 -5.99 -2.75
C PHE A 150 15.36 -7.38 -2.08
N ALA A 151 15.53 -8.45 -2.87
CA ALA A 151 15.69 -9.80 -2.34
C ALA A 151 16.95 -9.95 -1.49
N ALA A 152 18.10 -9.47 -1.95
CA ALA A 152 19.37 -9.60 -1.25
C ALA A 152 19.37 -8.83 0.08
N ILE A 153 18.70 -7.67 0.14
CA ILE A 153 18.53 -6.91 1.37
C ILE A 153 17.59 -7.65 2.34
N ALA A 154 16.46 -8.15 1.84
CA ALA A 154 15.51 -8.90 2.65
C ALA A 154 16.06 -10.24 3.18
N ASP A 155 16.91 -10.92 2.43
CA ASP A 155 17.63 -12.11 2.91
C ASP A 155 18.66 -11.72 3.99
N ALA A 156 19.37 -10.62 3.76
CA ALA A 156 20.37 -10.14 4.69
C ALA A 156 19.77 -9.65 6.01
N VAL A 157 18.52 -9.16 6.08
CA VAL A 157 17.92 -8.81 7.39
C VAL A 157 17.71 -10.02 8.31
N ARG A 158 17.69 -11.24 7.76
CA ARG A 158 17.64 -12.48 8.58
C ARG A 158 18.98 -12.84 9.22
N THR A 159 20.09 -12.40 8.63
CA THR A 159 21.44 -12.92 8.92
C THR A 159 22.45 -11.84 9.30
N ALA A 160 22.22 -10.60 8.90
CA ALA A 160 22.99 -9.43 9.29
C ALA A 160 22.40 -8.78 10.54
N ASP A 161 23.12 -7.80 11.11
CA ASP A 161 22.74 -7.17 12.37
C ASP A 161 22.01 -5.80 12.26
N PRO A 162 21.27 -5.42 11.19
CA PRO A 162 20.51 -4.17 11.22
C PRO A 162 19.31 -4.26 12.18
N LEU A 163 18.94 -5.48 12.60
CA LEU A 163 17.91 -5.75 13.60
C LEU A 163 18.46 -5.92 15.02
N ALA A 164 19.76 -5.69 15.26
CA ALA A 164 20.37 -5.73 16.60
C ALA A 164 20.08 -7.03 17.39
N GLY A 165 20.21 -8.18 16.73
CA GLY A 165 20.03 -9.51 17.33
C GLY A 165 18.60 -10.02 17.48
N LEU A 166 17.58 -9.36 16.92
CA LEU A 166 16.21 -9.89 16.92
C LEU A 166 16.10 -11.25 16.20
N THR A 167 15.33 -12.17 16.75
CA THR A 167 15.14 -13.52 16.16
C THR A 167 14.06 -13.49 15.07
N VAL A 168 14.47 -13.40 13.80
CA VAL A 168 13.53 -13.36 12.66
C VAL A 168 13.00 -14.75 12.30
N GLU A 169 11.69 -14.94 12.44
CA GLU A 169 10.96 -16.15 12.04
C GLU A 169 10.32 -16.01 10.66
N LYS A 170 9.74 -14.84 10.37
CA LYS A 170 8.97 -14.56 9.15
C LYS A 170 9.40 -13.25 8.51
N VAL A 171 9.41 -13.22 7.18
CA VAL A 171 9.65 -12.01 6.41
C VAL A 171 8.54 -11.82 5.39
N LEU A 172 7.78 -10.74 5.54
CA LEU A 172 6.72 -10.34 4.63
C LEU A 172 7.22 -9.23 3.71
N ALA A 173 6.80 -9.24 2.45
CA ALA A 173 7.02 -8.11 1.53
C ALA A 173 5.72 -7.32 1.37
N VAL A 174 5.80 -5.99 1.45
CA VAL A 174 4.64 -5.11 1.29
C VAL A 174 4.97 -3.93 0.38
N GLY A 175 3.94 -3.39 -0.27
CA GLY A 175 4.11 -2.24 -1.14
C GLY A 175 2.79 -1.79 -1.76
N GLU A 176 2.69 -0.49 -1.97
CA GLU A 176 1.51 0.19 -2.49
C GLU A 176 1.81 0.83 -3.86
N SER A 177 0.81 0.88 -4.75
CA SER A 177 0.87 1.55 -6.06
C SER A 177 2.02 1.08 -6.95
N GLN A 178 3.02 1.92 -7.24
CA GLN A 178 4.16 1.53 -8.07
C GLN A 178 4.98 0.40 -7.41
N SER A 179 5.13 0.43 -6.09
CA SER A 179 5.75 -0.66 -5.34
C SER A 179 4.95 -1.95 -5.47
N ALA A 180 3.62 -1.87 -5.51
CA ALA A 180 2.75 -3.02 -5.72
C ALA A 180 2.87 -3.60 -7.14
N MET A 181 3.10 -2.74 -8.14
CA MET A 181 3.45 -3.16 -9.50
C MET A 181 4.82 -3.85 -9.52
N ALA A 182 5.80 -3.34 -8.77
CA ALA A 182 7.12 -3.97 -8.62
C ALA A 182 7.00 -5.34 -7.93
N LEU A 183 6.24 -5.45 -6.85
CA LEU A 183 5.99 -6.70 -6.16
C LEU A 183 5.23 -7.71 -7.01
N THR A 184 4.32 -7.25 -7.89
CA THR A 184 3.68 -8.13 -8.88
C THR A 184 4.71 -8.81 -9.78
N THR A 185 5.65 -8.03 -10.33
CA THR A 185 6.74 -8.57 -11.14
C THR A 185 7.65 -9.47 -10.31
N TYR A 186 7.97 -9.07 -9.09
CA TYR A 186 8.77 -9.88 -8.16
C TYR A 186 8.15 -11.25 -7.90
N VAL A 187 6.87 -11.30 -7.52
CA VAL A 187 6.14 -12.53 -7.21
C VAL A 187 6.11 -13.47 -8.41
N ASN A 188 5.84 -12.93 -9.60
CA ASN A 188 5.67 -13.73 -10.81
C ASN A 188 7.00 -14.21 -11.42
N THR A 189 8.10 -13.48 -11.22
CA THR A 189 9.35 -13.74 -11.94
C THR A 189 10.49 -14.19 -11.02
N PHE A 190 10.57 -13.66 -9.80
CA PHE A 190 11.77 -13.75 -8.95
C PHE A 190 11.55 -14.56 -7.67
N ALA A 191 10.37 -14.46 -7.06
CA ALA A 191 10.12 -14.98 -5.71
C ALA A 191 10.43 -16.48 -5.56
N ALA A 192 10.07 -17.30 -6.55
CA ALA A 192 10.31 -18.74 -6.50
C ALA A 192 11.80 -19.13 -6.54
N ALA A 193 12.63 -18.35 -7.24
CA ALA A 193 14.07 -18.57 -7.32
C ALA A 193 14.79 -18.04 -6.08
N HIS A 194 14.35 -16.89 -5.56
CA HIS A 194 14.95 -16.27 -4.38
C HIS A 194 14.59 -16.99 -3.07
N GLY A 195 13.32 -17.38 -2.88
CA GLY A 195 12.89 -18.07 -1.66
C GLY A 195 13.04 -17.26 -0.36
N VAL A 196 13.01 -15.92 -0.44
CA VAL A 196 13.34 -15.02 0.69
C VAL A 196 12.12 -14.67 1.56
N PHE A 197 10.97 -14.44 0.93
CA PHE A 197 9.76 -13.96 1.58
C PHE A 197 8.78 -15.09 1.88
N ASP A 198 8.17 -15.02 3.06
CA ASP A 198 7.13 -15.95 3.53
C ASP A 198 5.72 -15.56 3.05
N GLY A 199 5.52 -14.33 2.59
CA GLY A 199 4.24 -13.86 2.05
C GLY A 199 4.30 -12.42 1.55
N PHE A 200 3.27 -12.01 0.79
CA PHE A 200 3.21 -10.71 0.11
C PHE A 200 1.89 -10.01 0.37
N LEU A 201 1.93 -8.72 0.74
CA LEU A 201 0.80 -7.80 0.70
C LEU A 201 1.01 -6.83 -0.47
N ILE A 202 0.14 -6.90 -1.48
CA ILE A 202 0.21 -6.09 -2.69
C ILE A 202 -0.99 -5.16 -2.71
N HIS A 203 -0.77 -3.88 -2.45
CA HIS A 203 -1.83 -2.90 -2.28
C HIS A 203 -1.92 -1.94 -3.47
N SER A 204 -3.10 -1.77 -4.06
CA SER A 204 -3.35 -0.78 -5.12
C SER A 204 -2.50 -0.97 -6.38
N ARG A 205 -2.34 -2.21 -6.85
CA ARG A 205 -1.60 -2.52 -8.09
C ARG A 205 -2.44 -2.28 -9.35
N ALA A 206 -1.76 -1.99 -10.47
CA ALA A 206 -2.39 -1.91 -11.79
C ALA A 206 -2.61 -3.30 -12.43
N LEU A 207 -3.19 -3.29 -13.63
CA LEU A 207 -3.43 -4.48 -14.47
C LEU A 207 -2.17 -5.31 -14.72
N ALA A 208 -1.00 -4.68 -14.83
CA ALA A 208 0.27 -5.34 -15.12
C ALA A 208 1.26 -5.16 -13.95
N GLY A 209 2.33 -5.96 -13.97
CA GLY A 209 3.50 -5.71 -13.13
C GLY A 209 4.40 -4.64 -13.75
N LEU A 210 5.28 -4.06 -12.93
CA LEU A 210 6.29 -3.10 -13.37
C LEU A 210 7.23 -3.77 -14.40
N PRO A 211 7.51 -3.16 -15.56
CA PRO A 211 8.39 -3.78 -16.54
C PRO A 211 9.82 -3.88 -16.00
N LEU A 212 10.60 -4.83 -16.54
CA LEU A 212 12.01 -4.95 -16.22
C LEU A 212 12.75 -3.68 -16.68
N GLY A 213 13.47 -3.05 -15.75
CA GLY A 213 14.09 -1.76 -15.96
C GLY A 213 15.42 -1.80 -16.70
N PRO A 214 15.96 -0.63 -17.09
CA PRO A 214 17.26 -0.50 -17.72
C PRO A 214 18.43 -0.46 -16.70
N VAL A 215 19.65 -0.60 -17.21
CA VAL A 215 20.86 -0.25 -16.46
C VAL A 215 21.01 1.27 -16.43
N GLY A 216 21.38 1.82 -15.27
CA GLY A 216 21.71 3.25 -15.07
C GLY A 216 20.53 4.21 -15.07
N ALA A 217 19.28 3.73 -15.06
CA ALA A 217 18.09 4.58 -15.00
C ALA A 217 16.91 3.87 -14.32
N GLY A 218 15.92 4.67 -13.92
CA GLY A 218 14.63 4.20 -13.44
C GLY A 218 13.70 3.79 -14.57
N VAL A 219 12.72 2.94 -14.26
CA VAL A 219 11.68 2.51 -15.19
C VAL A 219 10.61 3.60 -15.39
N ASP A 220 10.04 3.69 -16.59
CA ASP A 220 8.83 4.48 -16.83
C ASP A 220 7.59 3.64 -16.47
N VAL A 221 6.95 3.96 -15.34
CA VAL A 221 5.74 3.27 -14.87
C VAL A 221 4.58 3.37 -15.86
N THR A 222 4.59 4.33 -16.80
CA THR A 222 3.54 4.51 -17.81
C THR A 222 3.31 3.25 -18.63
N ASP A 223 4.37 2.49 -18.89
CA ASP A 223 4.31 1.25 -19.66
C ASP A 223 3.54 0.15 -18.92
N THR A 224 3.52 0.18 -17.58
CA THR A 224 2.67 -0.72 -16.77
C THR A 224 1.21 -0.55 -17.14
N PHE A 225 0.73 0.69 -17.31
CA PHE A 225 -0.67 0.95 -17.65
C PHE A 225 -1.01 0.55 -19.09
N ARG A 226 -0.03 0.34 -19.96
CA ARG A 226 -0.22 -0.12 -21.35
C ARG A 226 0.04 -1.63 -21.51
N GLY A 227 0.58 -2.26 -20.48
CA GLY A 227 0.96 -3.67 -20.47
C GLY A 227 -0.24 -4.62 -20.55
N ALA A 228 0.07 -5.89 -20.80
CA ALA A 228 -0.91 -6.96 -20.73
C ALA A 228 -1.35 -7.19 -19.27
N ALA A 229 -2.63 -7.47 -19.07
CA ALA A 229 -3.14 -7.86 -17.76
C ALA A 229 -2.38 -9.09 -17.24
N THR A 230 -1.83 -8.98 -16.05
CA THR A 230 -0.90 -9.94 -15.46
C THR A 230 -1.43 -10.39 -14.10
N PRO A 231 -2.25 -11.45 -14.03
CA PRO A 231 -2.61 -12.08 -12.77
C PRO A 231 -1.35 -12.58 -12.01
N ILE A 232 -1.50 -12.80 -10.71
CA ILE A 232 -0.52 -13.54 -9.91
C ILE A 232 -0.45 -14.98 -10.41
N HIS A 233 0.76 -15.45 -10.66
CA HIS A 233 1.03 -16.77 -11.24
C HIS A 233 0.46 -17.88 -10.36
N ALA A 234 -0.24 -18.86 -10.95
CA ALA A 234 -0.88 -19.94 -10.20
C ALA A 234 0.12 -20.86 -9.44
N GLY A 235 1.39 -20.82 -9.80
CA GLY A 235 2.47 -21.58 -9.17
C GLY A 235 3.21 -20.89 -8.02
N VAL A 236 2.65 -19.81 -7.44
CA VAL A 236 3.21 -19.22 -6.22
C VAL A 236 3.27 -20.26 -5.09
N ARG A 237 4.30 -20.16 -4.25
CA ARG A 237 4.59 -21.14 -3.17
C ARG A 237 4.32 -20.60 -1.77
N VAL A 238 3.96 -19.34 -1.68
CA VAL A 238 3.69 -18.62 -0.44
C VAL A 238 2.46 -17.74 -0.62
N PRO A 239 1.78 -17.37 0.47
CA PRO A 239 0.64 -16.47 0.44
C PRO A 239 0.88 -15.14 -0.29
N VAL A 240 -0.05 -14.76 -1.16
CA VAL A 240 -0.12 -13.46 -1.83
C VAL A 240 -1.49 -12.86 -1.57
N PHE A 241 -1.51 -11.74 -0.85
CA PHE A 241 -2.71 -11.02 -0.52
C PHE A 241 -2.73 -9.71 -1.29
N THR A 242 -3.69 -9.54 -2.19
CA THR A 242 -3.89 -8.28 -2.92
C THR A 242 -5.04 -7.49 -2.29
N VAL A 243 -4.84 -6.20 -2.05
CA VAL A 243 -5.91 -5.27 -1.63
C VAL A 243 -6.03 -4.18 -2.69
N GLN A 244 -7.26 -3.89 -3.11
CA GLN A 244 -7.54 -2.94 -4.19
C GLN A 244 -8.63 -1.95 -3.80
N THR A 245 -8.56 -0.77 -4.40
CA THR A 245 -9.53 0.32 -4.25
C THR A 245 -10.40 0.47 -5.48
N GLU A 246 -11.47 1.26 -5.39
CA GLU A 246 -12.30 1.56 -6.57
C GLU A 246 -11.49 2.23 -7.69
N THR A 247 -10.56 3.10 -7.31
CA THR A 247 -9.67 3.79 -8.26
C THR A 247 -8.85 2.77 -9.06
N ASP A 248 -8.28 1.76 -8.41
CA ASP A 248 -7.42 0.77 -9.06
C ASP A 248 -8.17 -0.09 -10.07
N LEU A 249 -9.45 -0.34 -9.78
CA LEU A 249 -10.28 -1.22 -10.56
C LEU A 249 -10.60 -0.63 -11.93
N LEU A 250 -11.10 0.60 -12.01
CA LEU A 250 -11.69 1.14 -13.25
C LEU A 250 -10.96 2.34 -13.88
N THR A 251 -10.07 3.04 -13.17
CA THR A 251 -9.30 4.15 -13.78
C THR A 251 -8.19 3.62 -14.70
N ASN A 252 -7.13 4.41 -14.97
CA ASN A 252 -6.02 3.97 -15.81
C ASN A 252 -5.30 2.70 -15.28
N PHE A 253 -5.50 2.34 -14.00
CA PHE A 253 -4.99 1.11 -13.39
C PHE A 253 -5.63 -0.15 -13.96
N ARG A 254 -6.94 -0.11 -14.27
CA ARG A 254 -7.70 -1.19 -14.95
C ARG A 254 -7.50 -2.58 -14.33
N TYR A 255 -7.37 -2.67 -13.00
CA TYR A 255 -7.13 -3.96 -12.32
C TYR A 255 -8.23 -4.99 -12.61
N HIS A 256 -9.45 -4.56 -12.94
CA HIS A 256 -10.54 -5.48 -13.32
C HIS A 256 -10.14 -6.47 -14.42
N ARG A 257 -9.19 -6.12 -15.30
CA ARG A 257 -8.65 -6.99 -16.36
C ARG A 257 -7.70 -8.07 -15.86
N ALA A 258 -7.09 -7.87 -14.70
CA ALA A 258 -6.15 -8.77 -14.06
C ALA A 258 -6.75 -9.55 -12.88
N ARG A 259 -8.06 -9.36 -12.62
CA ARG A 259 -8.80 -10.15 -11.63
C ARG A 259 -8.58 -11.64 -11.86
N GLN A 260 -8.44 -12.36 -10.76
CA GLN A 260 -8.38 -13.81 -10.73
C GLN A 260 -9.23 -14.30 -9.56
N PRO A 261 -9.77 -15.53 -9.62
CA PRO A 261 -10.39 -16.13 -8.45
C PRO A 261 -9.35 -16.32 -7.35
N ASP A 262 -9.81 -16.24 -6.11
CA ASP A 262 -9.02 -16.65 -4.96
C ASP A 262 -8.60 -18.13 -5.06
N SER A 263 -7.50 -18.47 -4.38
CA SER A 263 -6.97 -19.84 -4.26
C SER A 263 -6.40 -20.08 -2.86
N ASP A 264 -5.82 -21.25 -2.63
CA ASP A 264 -5.19 -21.62 -1.35
C ASP A 264 -3.99 -20.72 -0.96
N LEU A 265 -3.43 -19.97 -1.91
CA LEU A 265 -2.29 -19.06 -1.70
C LEU A 265 -2.50 -17.66 -2.27
N VAL A 266 -3.66 -17.37 -2.86
CA VAL A 266 -3.98 -16.04 -3.39
C VAL A 266 -5.31 -15.58 -2.83
N ARG A 267 -5.31 -14.42 -2.18
CA ARG A 267 -6.52 -13.74 -1.71
C ARG A 267 -6.57 -12.33 -2.28
N THR A 268 -7.74 -11.89 -2.70
CA THR A 268 -7.98 -10.50 -3.10
C THR A 268 -9.12 -9.89 -2.31
N TRP A 269 -8.91 -8.70 -1.75
CA TRP A 269 -9.97 -7.82 -1.26
C TRP A 269 -10.07 -6.58 -2.12
N GLU A 270 -11.29 -6.18 -2.43
CA GLU A 270 -11.59 -4.93 -3.13
C GLU A 270 -12.47 -4.09 -2.20
N VAL A 271 -12.03 -2.89 -1.84
CA VAL A 271 -12.64 -2.11 -0.75
C VAL A 271 -13.61 -1.09 -1.34
N ALA A 272 -14.89 -1.18 -0.97
CA ALA A 272 -15.89 -0.21 -1.41
C ALA A 272 -15.68 1.14 -0.70
N GLY A 273 -16.04 2.23 -1.38
CA GLY A 273 -15.88 3.61 -0.91
C GLY A 273 -14.43 4.05 -0.73
N SER A 274 -13.47 3.36 -1.34
CA SER A 274 -12.03 3.64 -1.20
C SER A 274 -11.43 4.23 -2.48
N ALA A 275 -10.37 5.01 -2.33
CA ALA A 275 -9.58 5.55 -3.43
C ALA A 275 -8.10 5.15 -3.27
N HIS A 276 -7.34 5.23 -4.35
CA HIS A 276 -5.92 4.83 -4.39
C HIS A 276 -5.10 5.45 -3.25
N ALA A 277 -5.33 6.72 -2.98
CA ALA A 277 -4.93 7.42 -1.76
C ALA A 277 -6.13 8.15 -1.17
N ASP A 278 -6.09 8.49 0.11
CA ASP A 278 -7.21 9.12 0.81
C ASP A 278 -6.73 10.17 1.82
N LEU A 279 -7.67 10.73 2.60
CA LEU A 279 -7.32 11.68 3.66
C LEU A 279 -6.32 11.10 4.66
N HIS A 280 -6.31 9.78 4.92
CA HIS A 280 -5.35 9.18 5.86
C HIS A 280 -3.91 9.30 5.34
N GLN A 281 -3.69 9.23 4.02
CA GLN A 281 -2.36 9.44 3.42
C GLN A 281 -1.90 10.89 3.44
N VAL A 282 -2.77 11.84 3.08
CA VAL A 282 -2.37 13.25 2.91
C VAL A 282 -2.56 14.10 4.17
N GLY A 283 -3.48 13.69 5.04
CA GLY A 283 -3.84 14.37 6.28
C GLY A 283 -4.05 15.88 6.09
N PRO A 284 -3.35 16.73 6.87
CA PRO A 284 -3.57 18.18 6.88
C PRO A 284 -3.15 18.86 5.56
N PHE A 285 -2.47 18.16 4.66
CA PHE A 285 -2.00 18.73 3.40
C PHE A 285 -3.01 18.61 2.25
N GLU A 286 -4.23 18.13 2.51
CA GLU A 286 -5.30 18.00 1.51
C GLU A 286 -5.51 19.29 0.70
N GLU A 287 -5.51 20.45 1.36
CA GLU A 287 -5.75 21.75 0.72
C GLU A 287 -4.71 22.09 -0.38
N TYR A 288 -3.53 21.48 -0.34
CA TYR A 288 -2.45 21.72 -1.31
C TYR A 288 -2.55 20.81 -2.53
N LEU A 289 -3.45 19.82 -2.55
CA LEU A 289 -3.64 18.92 -3.70
C LEU A 289 -4.30 19.62 -4.90
N GLY A 290 -5.03 20.71 -4.65
CA GLY A 290 -5.73 21.47 -5.70
C GLY A 290 -6.95 20.74 -6.28
N CYS A 291 -7.54 19.81 -5.53
CA CYS A 291 -8.77 19.12 -5.94
C CYS A 291 -10.01 19.98 -5.66
N SER A 292 -11.01 19.88 -6.54
CA SER A 292 -12.26 20.65 -6.44
C SER A 292 -13.13 20.22 -5.27
N ASP A 293 -13.14 18.92 -5.02
CA ASP A 293 -13.95 18.27 -4.00
C ASP A 293 -13.04 17.72 -2.90
N PRO A 294 -13.55 17.57 -1.66
CA PRO A 294 -12.81 16.88 -0.61
C PRO A 294 -12.41 15.48 -1.07
N VAL A 295 -11.17 15.09 -0.79
CA VAL A 295 -10.66 13.77 -1.17
C VAL A 295 -11.40 12.65 -0.44
N ASN A 296 -11.21 11.41 -0.86
CA ASN A 296 -11.86 10.26 -0.25
C ASN A 296 -11.63 10.20 1.28
N ARG A 297 -12.70 9.95 2.03
CA ARG A 297 -12.70 9.77 3.50
C ARG A 297 -12.91 8.31 3.91
N GLY A 298 -12.57 7.38 3.01
CA GLY A 298 -12.72 5.95 3.20
C GLY A 298 -11.90 5.40 4.36
N GLN A 299 -12.21 4.14 4.68
CA GLN A 299 -11.71 3.46 5.86
C GLN A 299 -10.74 2.31 5.52
N GLN A 300 -10.09 2.39 4.36
CA GLN A 300 -9.18 1.33 3.89
C GLN A 300 -8.03 1.07 4.86
N ARG A 301 -7.60 2.07 5.64
CA ARG A 301 -6.57 1.90 6.69
C ARG A 301 -6.87 0.76 7.67
N PHE A 302 -8.13 0.57 8.05
CA PHE A 302 -8.53 -0.52 8.94
C PHE A 302 -8.51 -1.87 8.25
N VAL A 303 -8.92 -1.89 6.97
CA VAL A 303 -8.87 -3.08 6.12
C VAL A 303 -7.42 -3.52 5.89
N LEU A 304 -6.50 -2.58 5.68
CA LEU A 304 -5.07 -2.86 5.48
C LEU A 304 -4.38 -3.36 6.75
N ARG A 305 -4.70 -2.77 7.92
CA ARG A 305 -4.22 -3.29 9.22
C ARG A 305 -4.72 -4.73 9.44
N ALA A 306 -5.99 -5.00 9.15
CA ALA A 306 -6.53 -6.36 9.18
C ALA A 306 -5.83 -7.29 8.17
N ALA A 307 -5.60 -6.82 6.94
CA ALA A 307 -4.94 -7.59 5.90
C ALA A 307 -3.51 -7.99 6.29
N LEU A 308 -2.73 -7.08 6.89
CA LEU A 308 -1.40 -7.37 7.41
C LEU A 308 -1.44 -8.46 8.50
N ARG A 309 -2.36 -8.36 9.46
CA ARG A 309 -2.50 -9.35 10.53
C ARG A 309 -2.93 -10.71 9.99
N HIS A 310 -3.87 -10.74 9.04
CA HIS A 310 -4.29 -11.97 8.39
C HIS A 310 -3.15 -12.58 7.57
N LEU A 311 -2.37 -11.78 6.84
CA LEU A 311 -1.21 -12.28 6.11
C LEU A 311 -0.20 -12.91 7.08
N ASN A 312 0.11 -12.24 8.19
CA ASN A 312 0.99 -12.80 9.21
C ASN A 312 0.45 -14.13 9.77
N THR A 313 -0.84 -14.20 10.06
CA THR A 313 -1.49 -15.43 10.54
C THR A 313 -1.44 -16.52 9.47
N TRP A 314 -1.66 -16.18 8.21
CA TRP A 314 -1.67 -17.12 7.09
C TRP A 314 -0.29 -17.76 6.89
N VAL A 315 0.80 -16.97 6.92
CA VAL A 315 2.17 -17.50 6.75
C VAL A 315 2.66 -18.29 7.96
N ARG A 316 2.06 -18.07 9.13
CA ARG A 316 2.44 -18.69 10.40
C ARG A 316 1.68 -19.98 10.68
N GLU A 317 0.38 -19.96 10.41
CA GLU A 317 -0.57 -20.96 10.87
C GLU A 317 -1.30 -21.67 9.72
N GLY A 318 -1.20 -21.15 8.50
CA GLY A 318 -1.93 -21.65 7.34
C GLY A 318 -3.40 -21.20 7.29
N THR A 319 -3.82 -20.32 8.22
CA THR A 319 -5.19 -19.78 8.26
C THR A 319 -5.32 -18.63 7.26
N ALA A 320 -5.99 -18.88 6.12
CA ALA A 320 -6.19 -17.88 5.10
C ALA A 320 -7.12 -16.74 5.56
N PRO A 321 -6.94 -15.50 5.06
CA PRO A 321 -7.87 -14.41 5.29
C PRO A 321 -9.28 -14.76 4.79
N PRO A 322 -10.35 -14.15 5.34
CA PRO A 322 -11.71 -14.36 4.85
C PRO A 322 -11.86 -13.97 3.38
N VAL A 323 -12.78 -14.65 2.69
CA VAL A 323 -13.15 -14.33 1.30
C VAL A 323 -14.06 -13.10 1.32
N ALA A 324 -13.86 -12.17 0.37
CA ALA A 324 -14.81 -11.10 0.07
C ALA A 324 -15.34 -11.26 -1.35
N ALA A 325 -16.61 -10.93 -1.58
CA ALA A 325 -17.10 -10.77 -2.95
C ALA A 325 -16.35 -9.61 -3.61
N PRO A 326 -16.06 -9.64 -4.93
CA PRO A 326 -15.49 -8.49 -5.61
C PRO A 326 -16.47 -7.32 -5.65
N LEU A 327 -15.98 -6.11 -5.90
CA LEU A 327 -16.81 -4.96 -6.25
C LEU A 327 -17.57 -5.28 -7.55
N SER A 328 -18.87 -4.97 -7.57
CA SER A 328 -19.72 -5.24 -8.71
C SER A 328 -19.43 -4.25 -9.83
N VAL A 329 -19.08 -4.80 -10.99
CA VAL A 329 -18.71 -4.04 -12.18
C VAL A 329 -19.68 -4.39 -13.30
N GLY A 330 -20.45 -3.40 -13.72
CA GLY A 330 -21.34 -3.46 -14.86
C GLY A 330 -20.61 -3.19 -16.18
N THR A 331 -20.97 -3.93 -17.21
CA THR A 331 -20.54 -3.72 -18.61
C THR A 331 -21.72 -3.55 -19.55
N THR A 332 -22.94 -3.45 -19.01
CA THR A 332 -24.18 -3.31 -19.78
C THR A 332 -25.05 -2.25 -19.13
N LEU A 333 -25.39 -1.21 -19.88
CA LEU A 333 -26.27 -0.13 -19.44
C LEU A 333 -27.48 -0.08 -20.37
N LEU A 334 -28.69 -0.11 -19.81
CA LEU A 334 -29.96 -0.11 -20.56
C LEU A 334 -30.05 -1.22 -21.63
N GLY A 335 -29.46 -2.39 -21.35
CA GLY A 335 -29.46 -3.54 -22.25
C GLY A 335 -28.45 -3.46 -23.40
N GLN A 336 -27.54 -2.48 -23.40
CA GLN A 336 -26.46 -2.35 -24.37
C GLN A 336 -25.10 -2.47 -23.68
N GLU A 337 -24.17 -3.21 -24.28
CA GLU A 337 -22.79 -3.27 -23.79
C GLU A 337 -22.14 -1.88 -23.83
N THR A 338 -21.47 -1.50 -22.75
CA THR A 338 -20.69 -0.26 -22.67
C THR A 338 -19.25 -0.54 -23.08
N THR A 339 -18.60 0.47 -23.68
CA THR A 339 -17.18 0.37 -24.04
C THR A 339 -16.26 0.45 -22.82
N GLU A 340 -16.70 1.14 -21.78
CA GLU A 340 -16.00 1.26 -20.50
C GLU A 340 -16.85 0.65 -19.37
N PRO A 341 -16.24 -0.14 -18.48
CA PRO A 341 -16.93 -0.66 -17.30
C PRO A 341 -17.29 0.45 -16.32
N PHE A 342 -18.33 0.23 -15.51
CA PHE A 342 -18.75 1.10 -14.42
C PHE A 342 -19.07 0.28 -13.17
N PHE A 343 -19.07 0.91 -12.00
CA PHE A 343 -19.51 0.22 -10.78
C PHE A 343 -21.02 0.19 -10.68
N ASP A 344 -21.58 -0.94 -10.27
CA ASP A 344 -22.95 -0.95 -9.77
C ASP A 344 -22.98 -0.30 -8.39
N VAL A 345 -23.92 0.61 -8.18
CA VAL A 345 -24.03 1.41 -6.94
C VAL A 345 -25.38 1.19 -6.26
N ASP A 346 -25.41 1.42 -4.95
CA ASP A 346 -26.62 1.42 -4.14
C ASP A 346 -27.47 2.69 -4.34
N ASP A 347 -28.54 2.82 -3.56
CA ASP A 347 -29.48 3.94 -3.60
C ASP A 347 -28.85 5.31 -3.28
N LEU A 348 -27.68 5.31 -2.63
CA LEU A 348 -26.93 6.51 -2.25
C LEU A 348 -25.71 6.75 -3.15
N GLY A 349 -25.41 5.84 -4.07
CA GLY A 349 -24.30 5.96 -5.00
C GLY A 349 -22.99 5.34 -4.52
N ASN A 350 -22.98 4.57 -3.42
CA ASN A 350 -21.79 3.81 -3.03
C ASN A 350 -21.75 2.45 -3.75
N VAL A 351 -20.55 1.98 -4.08
CA VAL A 351 -20.37 0.72 -4.83
C VAL A 351 -20.86 -0.49 -4.04
N VAL A 352 -21.51 -1.44 -4.74
CA VAL A 352 -21.96 -2.72 -4.17
C VAL A 352 -20.92 -3.83 -4.34
N GLY A 353 -20.95 -4.81 -3.44
CA GLY A 353 -19.92 -5.84 -3.34
C GLY A 353 -18.68 -5.35 -2.60
N GLY A 354 -17.58 -6.11 -2.68
CA GLY A 354 -16.35 -5.78 -1.98
C GLY A 354 -16.41 -5.95 -0.46
N VAL A 355 -15.35 -5.48 0.18
CA VAL A 355 -15.31 -5.18 1.62
C VAL A 355 -15.94 -3.82 1.83
N ARG A 356 -17.12 -3.79 2.45
CA ARG A 356 -17.83 -2.55 2.81
C ARG A 356 -17.56 -2.22 4.29
N THR A 357 -16.89 -1.10 4.54
CA THR A 357 -16.60 -0.59 5.88
C THR A 357 -17.82 0.13 6.48
N PRO A 358 -17.81 0.45 7.79
CA PRO A 358 -18.93 1.13 8.43
C PRO A 358 -19.32 2.45 7.75
N CYS A 359 -18.37 3.23 7.21
CA CYS A 359 -18.68 4.45 6.47
C CYS A 359 -19.44 4.22 5.13
N VAL A 360 -19.46 2.99 4.61
CA VAL A 360 -20.18 2.61 3.38
C VAL A 360 -21.48 1.87 3.69
N GLU A 361 -21.53 1.14 4.80
CA GLU A 361 -22.74 0.45 5.28
C GLU A 361 -23.72 1.41 6.00
N ALA A 362 -23.18 2.34 6.78
CA ALA A 362 -23.91 3.43 7.45
C ALA A 362 -23.40 4.79 6.93
N PRO A 363 -23.63 5.13 5.64
CA PRO A 363 -23.07 6.32 5.02
C PRO A 363 -23.75 7.60 5.50
N THR A 364 -22.94 8.63 5.77
CA THR A 364 -23.36 10.04 5.89
C THR A 364 -22.88 10.89 4.71
N GLN A 365 -22.03 10.30 3.88
CA GLN A 365 -21.40 10.89 2.71
C GLN A 365 -21.29 9.80 1.65
N VAL A 366 -21.22 10.18 0.38
CA VAL A 366 -20.92 9.27 -0.73
C VAL A 366 -19.42 9.29 -0.92
N LEU A 367 -18.80 8.11 -0.85
CA LEU A 367 -17.36 7.94 -1.03
C LEU A 367 -17.12 7.26 -2.36
N SER A 368 -16.21 7.81 -3.16
CA SER A 368 -15.90 7.26 -4.48
C SER A 368 -14.41 7.29 -4.73
N GLY A 369 -13.87 6.21 -5.31
CA GLY A 369 -12.55 6.21 -5.94
C GLY A 369 -12.58 6.67 -7.40
N ILE A 370 -13.78 6.92 -7.95
CA ILE A 370 -14.00 7.43 -9.31
C ILE A 370 -14.42 8.89 -9.25
N VAL A 371 -13.73 9.71 -10.02
CA VAL A 371 -13.94 11.16 -10.12
C VAL A 371 -14.08 11.55 -11.59
N PRO A 372 -14.83 12.62 -11.91
CA PRO A 372 -15.12 12.99 -13.30
C PRO A 372 -13.87 13.23 -14.15
N ASP A 373 -13.95 12.89 -15.44
CA ASP A 373 -12.87 13.15 -16.39
C ASP A 373 -12.59 14.66 -16.56
N ALA A 374 -11.31 15.01 -16.78
CA ALA A 374 -10.71 16.36 -16.83
C ALA A 374 -10.20 16.95 -15.49
N ILE A 375 -9.59 16.11 -14.65
CA ILE A 375 -8.87 16.52 -13.43
C ILE A 375 -7.38 16.14 -13.49
N SER A 376 -6.59 16.69 -12.57
CA SER A 376 -5.18 16.31 -12.41
C SER A 376 -5.04 14.84 -12.01
N ARG A 377 -3.90 14.21 -12.36
CA ARG A 377 -3.61 12.82 -11.95
C ARG A 377 -3.70 12.65 -10.44
N ILE A 378 -3.22 13.63 -9.67
CA ILE A 378 -3.27 13.56 -8.20
C ILE A 378 -4.72 13.48 -7.71
N CYS A 379 -5.62 14.31 -8.23
CA CYS A 379 -7.03 14.26 -7.80
C CYS A 379 -7.74 12.97 -8.23
N MET A 380 -7.35 12.37 -9.35
CA MET A 380 -7.83 11.05 -9.75
C MET A 380 -7.45 9.97 -8.73
N LEU A 381 -6.22 9.99 -8.21
CA LEU A 381 -5.77 9.02 -7.22
C LEU A 381 -6.47 9.19 -5.86
N PHE A 382 -6.81 10.42 -5.50
CA PHE A 382 -7.36 10.74 -4.18
C PHE A 382 -8.87 10.54 -4.07
N GLY A 383 -9.56 10.26 -5.17
CA GLY A 383 -11.01 10.09 -5.20
C GLY A 383 -11.77 11.31 -4.68
N SER A 384 -13.00 11.09 -4.21
CA SER A 384 -13.85 12.16 -3.71
C SER A 384 -14.76 11.73 -2.56
N THR A 385 -15.25 12.75 -1.86
CA THR A 385 -16.29 12.65 -0.86
C THR A 385 -17.38 13.67 -1.15
N ALA A 386 -18.61 13.21 -1.38
CA ALA A 386 -19.76 14.07 -1.65
C ALA A 386 -20.78 14.03 -0.48
N PRO A 387 -21.47 15.15 -0.20
CA PRO A 387 -22.51 15.16 0.83
C PRO A 387 -23.74 14.35 0.40
N ILE A 388 -24.40 13.70 1.37
CA ILE A 388 -25.75 13.15 1.19
C ILE A 388 -26.77 14.23 1.63
N PRO A 389 -27.86 14.46 0.87
CA PRO A 389 -28.89 15.41 1.27
C PRO A 389 -29.53 15.12 2.64
N ASP A 390 -29.81 16.19 3.40
CA ASP A 390 -30.40 16.13 4.75
C ASP A 390 -31.70 15.32 4.82
N ASP A 391 -32.56 15.43 3.81
CA ASP A 391 -33.83 14.68 3.74
C ASP A 391 -33.59 13.17 3.57
N ALA A 392 -32.58 12.77 2.80
CA ALA A 392 -32.16 11.38 2.68
C ALA A 392 -31.55 10.84 3.97
N LEU A 393 -30.73 11.64 4.68
CA LEU A 393 -30.16 11.26 5.98
C LEU A 393 -31.24 11.12 7.06
N LEU A 394 -32.19 12.04 7.11
CA LEU A 394 -33.35 11.97 8.02
C LEU A 394 -34.26 10.79 7.69
N ALA A 395 -34.53 10.52 6.41
CA ALA A 395 -35.32 9.37 6.01
C ALA A 395 -34.66 8.04 6.37
N ARG A 396 -33.32 7.97 6.30
CA ARG A 396 -32.54 6.76 6.58
C ARG A 396 -32.35 6.49 8.07
N TYR A 397 -31.96 7.51 8.83
CA TYR A 397 -31.57 7.34 10.24
C TYR A 397 -32.60 7.89 11.23
N GLY A 398 -33.35 8.92 10.85
CA GLY A 398 -34.30 9.60 11.74
C GLY A 398 -33.64 10.46 12.80
N THR A 399 -32.73 9.90 13.61
CA THR A 399 -31.99 10.62 14.65
C THR A 399 -30.49 10.30 14.66
N ARG A 400 -29.71 11.17 15.31
CA ARG A 400 -28.28 10.95 15.55
C ARG A 400 -28.01 9.68 16.34
N GLU A 401 -28.83 9.35 17.34
CA GLU A 401 -28.68 8.12 18.13
C GLU A 401 -28.92 6.87 17.29
N ALA A 402 -29.92 6.89 16.40
CA ALA A 402 -30.19 5.79 15.50
C ALA A 402 -29.07 5.60 14.46
N TYR A 403 -28.50 6.71 13.95
CA TYR A 403 -27.30 6.67 13.12
C TYR A 403 -26.12 6.01 13.86
N LEU A 404 -25.80 6.46 15.07
CA LEU A 404 -24.68 5.92 15.86
C LEU A 404 -24.87 4.44 16.20
N ALA A 405 -26.09 4.02 16.53
CA ALA A 405 -26.40 2.61 16.76
C ALA A 405 -26.22 1.76 15.49
N THR A 406 -26.63 2.27 14.34
CA THR A 406 -26.46 1.62 13.03
C THR A 406 -24.98 1.51 12.68
N TYR A 407 -24.23 2.61 12.80
CA TYR A 407 -22.79 2.66 12.55
C TYR A 407 -22.02 1.68 13.45
N ARG A 408 -22.37 1.64 14.75
CA ARG A 408 -21.79 0.68 15.70
C ARG A 408 -22.07 -0.76 15.29
N SER A 409 -23.31 -1.08 14.91
CA SER A 409 -23.67 -2.43 14.46
C SER A 409 -22.85 -2.88 13.24
N HIS A 410 -22.63 -1.98 12.27
CA HIS A 410 -21.79 -2.29 11.10
C HIS A 410 -20.29 -2.35 11.44
N THR A 411 -19.85 -1.59 12.43
CA THR A 411 -18.48 -1.70 12.98
C THR A 411 -18.24 -3.07 13.60
N ASP A 412 -19.14 -3.52 14.48
CA ASP A 412 -19.06 -4.84 15.10
C ASP A 412 -19.14 -5.96 14.02
N ALA A 413 -19.96 -5.79 12.98
CA ALA A 413 -20.05 -6.73 11.87
C ALA A 413 -18.77 -6.82 11.03
N ALA A 414 -18.13 -5.68 10.72
CA ALA A 414 -16.87 -5.64 9.98
C ALA A 414 -15.74 -6.33 10.76
N ILE A 415 -15.68 -6.13 12.08
CA ILE A 415 -14.73 -6.81 12.98
C ILE A 415 -15.02 -8.31 13.03
N ALA A 416 -16.28 -8.71 13.21
CA ALA A 416 -16.67 -10.12 13.27
C ALA A 416 -16.40 -10.87 11.95
N ALA A 417 -16.54 -10.19 10.82
CA ALA A 417 -16.21 -10.72 9.50
C ALA A 417 -14.69 -10.77 9.22
N GLY A 418 -13.87 -10.15 10.09
CA GLY A 418 -12.42 -10.11 9.97
C GLY A 418 -11.89 -9.05 9.00
N PHE A 419 -12.71 -8.11 8.56
CA PHE A 419 -12.30 -7.01 7.67
C PHE A 419 -11.78 -5.77 8.43
N ALA A 420 -11.92 -5.77 9.75
CA ALA A 420 -11.32 -4.81 10.66
C ALA A 420 -10.85 -5.54 11.93
N LEU A 421 -9.97 -4.91 12.70
CA LEU A 421 -9.46 -5.48 13.94
C LEU A 421 -10.21 -4.91 15.14
N LEU A 422 -10.41 -5.74 16.18
CA LEU A 422 -11.02 -5.28 17.44
C LEU A 422 -10.20 -4.16 18.09
N ASP A 423 -8.88 -4.20 17.94
CA ASP A 423 -7.96 -3.16 18.42
C ASP A 423 -8.19 -1.79 17.77
N ASP A 424 -8.90 -1.75 16.63
CA ASP A 424 -9.26 -0.52 15.92
C ASP A 424 -10.68 -0.03 16.27
N LEU A 425 -11.41 -0.69 17.19
CA LEU A 425 -12.81 -0.38 17.48
C LEU A 425 -13.04 1.09 17.86
N ASP A 426 -12.23 1.63 18.76
CA ASP A 426 -12.41 3.01 19.22
C ASP A 426 -12.10 4.03 18.09
N GLU A 427 -11.10 3.76 17.26
CA GLU A 427 -10.76 4.62 16.11
C GLU A 427 -11.83 4.53 15.01
N LEU A 428 -12.38 3.33 14.75
CA LEU A 428 -13.51 3.14 13.84
C LEU A 428 -14.74 3.91 14.31
N LEU A 429 -15.09 3.83 15.60
CA LEU A 429 -16.25 4.56 16.13
C LEU A 429 -16.03 6.08 16.13
N ALA A 430 -14.79 6.54 16.25
CA ALA A 430 -14.45 7.96 16.17
C ALA A 430 -14.64 8.55 14.75
N ASP A 431 -14.64 7.71 13.70
CA ASP A 431 -14.93 8.15 12.32
C ASP A 431 -16.41 8.41 12.07
N ALA A 432 -17.31 8.02 12.98
CA ALA A 432 -18.73 8.30 12.83
C ALA A 432 -18.98 9.81 12.74
N ARG A 433 -19.94 10.21 11.89
CA ARG A 433 -20.26 11.62 11.57
C ARG A 433 -21.68 12.02 11.98
N PRO A 434 -22.04 11.94 13.28
CA PRO A 434 -23.37 12.30 13.75
C PRO A 434 -23.67 13.81 13.54
N ASP A 435 -22.62 14.63 13.39
CA ASP A 435 -22.72 16.06 13.07
C ASP A 435 -23.38 16.33 11.72
N LEU A 436 -23.30 15.39 10.78
CA LEU A 436 -23.94 15.49 9.47
C LEU A 436 -25.42 15.06 9.47
N ILE A 437 -25.91 14.45 10.56
CA ILE A 437 -27.32 14.09 10.69
C ILE A 437 -28.09 15.32 11.20
N PRO A 438 -29.13 15.77 10.46
CA PRO A 438 -29.98 16.88 10.90
C PRO A 438 -30.69 16.60 12.23
N GLU A 439 -31.06 17.65 12.95
CA GLU A 439 -31.76 17.57 14.25
C GLU A 439 -33.24 17.20 14.14
#